data_AF-A0A3A8KTA6-F1
#
_entry.id   AF-A0A3A8KTA6-F1
#
_cell.length_a   1.000
_cell.length_b   1.000
_cell.length_c   1.000
_cell.angle_alpha   90.00
_cell.angle_beta   90.00
_cell.angle_gamma   90.00
#
_symmetry.space_group_name_H-M   'P 1'
#
loop_
_entity.id
_entity.type
_entity.pdbx_description
1 polymer ?
#
loop_
_entity_poly.entity_id
_entity_poly.type
_entity_poly.pdbx_seq_one_letter_code
_entity_poly.pdbx_strand_id
1 'polypeptide(L)'
;MPHFSSRFVDATPGDPLTDTRSRQVQGALWSRVQPTPVSAPRLVAFSPEVARLLGLDEQTLRSEGWVRVLAGNALEPGMVPYAANYGGHQF
;
A
#
# COMPACT_ATOMS: atom_id res chain seq x y z
N MET A 1 -3.43 14.96 8.53
CA MET A 1 -3.27 13.52 8.23
C MET A 1 -3.86 13.23 6.86
N PRO A 2 -3.22 12.38 6.04
CA PRO A 2 -3.71 12.02 4.71
C PRO A 2 -5.09 11.36 4.80
N HIS A 3 -5.95 11.66 3.84
CA HIS A 3 -7.25 11.00 3.69
C HIS A 3 -7.17 9.99 2.54
N PHE A 4 -7.36 8.71 2.86
CA PHE A 4 -7.31 7.63 1.86
C PHE A 4 -8.69 7.35 1.28
N SER A 5 -8.74 7.11 -0.03
CA SER A 5 -9.94 6.66 -0.73
C SER A 5 -9.57 5.59 -1.75
N SER A 6 -10.44 4.60 -1.93
CA SER A 6 -10.20 3.40 -2.74
C SER A 6 -10.78 3.50 -4.15
N ARG A 7 -10.92 4.70 -4.72
CA ARG A 7 -11.65 4.97 -5.98
C ARG A 7 -11.31 4.01 -7.13
N PHE A 8 -10.04 3.65 -7.31
CA PHE A 8 -9.62 2.69 -8.34
C PHE A 8 -10.17 1.29 -8.08
N VAL A 9 -10.02 0.80 -6.85
CA VAL A 9 -10.52 -0.51 -6.40
C VAL A 9 -12.04 -0.56 -6.52
N ASP A 10 -12.72 0.51 -6.14
CA ASP A 10 -14.19 0.58 -6.13
C ASP A 10 -14.79 0.69 -7.54
N ALA A 11 -14.04 1.26 -8.50
CA ALA A 11 -14.53 1.54 -9.84
C ALA A 11 -14.06 0.53 -10.91
N THR A 12 -13.25 -0.46 -10.55
CA THR A 12 -12.66 -1.40 -11.53
C THR A 12 -12.82 -2.86 -11.10
N PRO A 13 -12.90 -3.81 -12.05
CA PRO A 13 -13.08 -5.22 -11.73
C PRO A 13 -11.85 -5.77 -10.99
N GLY A 14 -12.10 -6.30 -9.80
CA GLY A 14 -11.11 -6.96 -8.96
C GLY A 14 -11.16 -8.48 -9.06
N ASP A 15 -10.07 -9.10 -8.68
CA ASP A 15 -9.94 -10.53 -8.53
C ASP A 15 -10.83 -11.04 -7.38
N PRO A 16 -11.68 -12.06 -7.60
CA PRO A 16 -12.54 -12.59 -6.54
C PRO A 16 -11.79 -13.36 -5.46
N LEU A 17 -10.57 -13.83 -5.73
CA LEU A 17 -9.77 -14.59 -4.77
C LEU A 17 -8.79 -13.68 -4.04
N THR A 18 -8.54 -13.99 -2.76
CA THR A 18 -7.66 -13.23 -1.87
C THR A 18 -6.48 -14.04 -1.34
N ASP A 19 -6.27 -15.24 -1.87
CA ASP A 19 -5.14 -16.08 -1.49
C ASP A 19 -3.83 -15.64 -2.18
N THR A 20 -2.69 -16.01 -1.59
CA THR A 20 -1.36 -15.54 -1.99
C THR A 20 -0.64 -16.48 -2.98
N ARG A 21 -1.34 -17.46 -3.57
CA ARG A 21 -0.71 -18.42 -4.47
C ARG A 21 -0.45 -17.80 -5.83
N SER A 22 0.63 -18.24 -6.48
CA SER A 22 0.89 -17.89 -7.87
C SER A 22 -0.11 -18.59 -8.80
N ARG A 23 -0.75 -17.83 -9.67
CA ARG A 23 -1.70 -18.31 -10.69
C ARG A 23 -1.93 -17.24 -11.76
N GLN A 24 -2.63 -17.62 -12.82
CA GLN A 24 -3.16 -16.66 -13.77
C GLN A 24 -4.36 -15.90 -13.18
N VAL A 25 -4.39 -14.60 -13.39
CA VAL A 25 -5.49 -13.70 -13.02
C VAL A 25 -6.10 -13.18 -14.32
N GLN A 26 -7.36 -13.52 -14.59
CA GLN A 26 -8.06 -13.14 -15.83
C GLN A 26 -9.24 -12.22 -15.49
N GLY A 27 -9.50 -11.23 -16.34
CA GLY A 27 -10.67 -10.36 -16.20
C GLY A 27 -10.64 -9.38 -15.03
N ALA A 28 -9.52 -9.24 -14.32
CA ALA A 28 -9.35 -8.33 -13.20
C ALA A 28 -8.17 -7.36 -13.42
N LEU A 29 -8.32 -6.13 -12.94
CA LEU A 29 -7.29 -5.09 -12.97
C LEU A 29 -6.44 -5.06 -11.69
N TRP A 30 -6.88 -5.74 -10.64
CA TRP A 30 -6.17 -5.81 -9.37
C TRP A 30 -6.57 -7.05 -8.58
N SER A 31 -5.68 -7.49 -7.69
CA SER A 31 -5.96 -8.52 -6.68
C SER A 31 -5.80 -7.95 -5.27
N ARG A 32 -6.74 -8.28 -4.37
CA ARG A 32 -6.65 -7.90 -2.96
C ARG A 32 -5.51 -8.68 -2.30
N VAL A 33 -4.62 -7.96 -1.64
CA VAL A 33 -3.48 -8.55 -0.91
C VAL A 33 -3.25 -7.76 0.37
N GLN A 34 -2.72 -8.42 1.39
CA GLN A 34 -2.21 -7.72 2.58
C GLN A 34 -0.68 -7.65 2.50
N PRO A 35 -0.06 -6.54 2.96
CA PRO A 35 1.38 -6.50 3.12
C PRO A 35 1.85 -7.61 4.07
N THR A 36 3.02 -8.19 3.80
CA THR A 36 3.65 -9.14 4.71
C THR A 36 4.38 -8.37 5.82
N PRO A 37 4.01 -8.52 7.10
CA PRO A 37 4.65 -7.76 8.18
C PRO A 37 6.14 -8.10 8.35
N VAL A 38 6.95 -7.11 8.74
CA VAL A 38 8.37 -7.30 9.04
C VAL A 38 8.66 -7.25 10.54
N SER A 39 9.75 -7.87 10.98
CA SER A 39 10.20 -7.81 12.38
C SER A 39 10.91 -6.48 12.69
N ALA A 40 10.60 -5.88 13.84
CA ALA A 40 11.29 -4.70 14.39
C ALA A 40 11.46 -3.53 13.38
N PRO A 41 10.36 -3.00 12.81
CA PRO A 41 10.44 -1.92 11.84
C PRO A 41 11.02 -0.64 12.46
N ARG A 42 11.88 0.06 11.72
CA ARG A 42 12.48 1.34 12.10
C ARG A 42 12.60 2.27 10.92
N LEU A 43 12.42 3.58 11.15
CA LEU A 43 12.66 4.60 10.13
C LEU A 43 14.17 4.82 9.97
N VAL A 44 14.68 4.66 8.74
CA VAL A 44 16.10 4.90 8.43
C VAL A 44 16.31 6.32 7.89
N ALA A 45 15.46 6.73 6.94
CA ALA A 45 15.47 8.06 6.35
C ALA A 45 14.10 8.38 5.75
N PHE A 46 13.82 9.66 5.54
CA PHE A 46 12.68 10.15 4.77
C PHE A 46 13.08 11.45 4.06
N SER A 47 12.36 11.83 3.00
CA SER A 47 12.52 13.15 2.37
C SER A 47 11.61 14.17 3.07
N PRO A 48 12.16 15.23 3.68
CA PRO A 48 11.35 16.29 4.30
C PRO A 48 10.45 17.00 3.28
N GLU A 49 10.92 17.14 2.03
CA GLU A 49 10.19 17.80 0.95
C GLU A 49 8.95 17.00 0.55
N VAL A 50 9.08 15.68 0.42
CA VAL A 50 7.96 14.78 0.11
C VAL A 50 7.00 14.68 1.29
N ALA A 51 7.50 14.64 2.53
CA ALA A 51 6.66 14.64 3.72
C ALA A 51 5.74 15.88 3.72
N ARG A 52 6.32 17.07 3.50
CA ARG A 52 5.57 18.32 3.41
C ARG A 52 4.57 18.32 2.24
N LEU A 53 4.94 17.78 1.08
CA LEU A 53 4.05 17.65 -0.07
C LEU A 53 2.79 16.83 0.26
N LEU A 54 2.94 15.79 1.10
CA LEU A 54 1.85 14.92 1.54
C LEU A 54 1.14 15.42 2.80
N GLY A 55 1.49 16.60 3.32
CA GLY A 55 0.93 17.15 4.56
C GLY A 55 1.27 16.33 5.81
N LEU A 56 2.44 15.67 5.79
CA LEU A 56 3.01 14.91 6.91
C LEU A 56 4.18 15.70 7.51
N ASP A 57 4.29 15.67 8.83
CA ASP A 57 5.43 16.24 9.55
C ASP A 57 6.39 15.15 10.05
N GLU A 58 7.58 15.56 10.48
CA GLU A 58 8.63 14.66 10.96
C GLU A 58 8.20 13.88 12.22
N GLN A 59 7.49 14.54 13.14
CA GLN A 59 7.02 13.90 14.36
C GLN A 59 6.08 12.72 14.05
N THR A 60 5.18 12.93 13.08
CA THR A 60 4.27 11.93 12.56
C THR A 60 5.04 10.75 11.98
N LEU A 61 5.99 10.99 11.07
CA LEU A 61 6.77 9.94 10.40
C LEU A 61 7.65 9.14 11.37
N ARG A 62 8.09 9.75 12.47
CA ARG A 62 8.89 9.08 13.52
C ARG A 62 8.03 8.32 14.53
N SER A 63 6.72 8.51 14.54
CA SER A 63 5.83 7.79 15.47
C SER A 63 5.83 6.29 15.19
N GLU A 64 5.72 5.48 16.24
CA GLU A 64 5.67 4.01 16.10
C GLU A 64 4.53 3.54 15.18
N GLY A 65 3.38 4.23 15.23
CA GLY A 65 2.23 3.94 14.37
C GLY A 65 2.56 4.09 12.89
N TRP A 66 3.10 5.24 12.49
CA TRP A 66 3.46 5.49 11.09
C TRP A 66 4.64 4.65 10.62
N VAL A 67 5.62 4.37 11.49
CA VAL A 67 6.70 3.42 11.19
C VAL A 67 6.11 2.05 10.85
N ARG A 68 5.10 1.59 11.59
CA ARG A 68 4.40 0.33 11.30
C ARG A 68 3.59 0.40 10.02
N VAL A 69 2.91 1.51 9.71
CA VAL A 69 2.17 1.68 8.46
C VAL A 69 3.11 1.63 7.25
N LEU A 70 4.21 2.38 7.29
CA LEU A 70 5.22 2.42 6.23
C LEU A 70 5.92 1.07 6.02
N ALA A 71 6.04 0.27 7.08
CA ALA A 71 6.64 -1.06 7.02
C ALA A 71 5.66 -2.17 6.58
N GLY A 72 4.37 -1.86 6.37
CA GLY A 72 3.34 -2.86 6.06
C GLY A 72 2.89 -3.69 7.28
N ASN A 73 3.19 -3.23 8.49
CA ASN A 73 2.78 -3.86 9.76
C ASN A 73 1.45 -3.33 10.30
N ALA A 74 0.91 -2.27 9.71
CA ALA A 74 -0.37 -1.66 10.05
C ALA A 74 -0.94 -0.95 8.82
N LEU A 75 -2.21 -0.56 8.88
CA LEU A 75 -2.88 0.26 7.87
C LEU A 75 -3.56 1.44 8.56
N GLU A 76 -3.57 2.59 7.89
CA GLU A 76 -4.41 3.72 8.29
C GLU A 76 -5.87 3.52 7.84
N PRO A 77 -6.85 4.15 8.52
CA PRO A 77 -8.24 4.11 8.09
C PRO A 77 -8.41 4.53 6.62
N GLY A 78 -9.18 3.73 5.88
CA GLY A 78 -9.45 3.95 4.45
C GLY A 78 -8.39 3.40 3.49
N MET A 79 -7.25 2.89 3.99
CA MET A 79 -6.31 2.17 3.14
C MET A 79 -6.90 0.83 2.68
N VAL A 80 -6.85 0.58 1.37
CA VAL A 80 -7.24 -0.69 0.76
C VAL A 80 -6.07 -1.18 -0.10
N PRO A 81 -5.19 -2.03 0.43
CA PRO A 81 -4.03 -2.51 -0.32
C PRO A 81 -4.44 -3.47 -1.44
N TYR A 82 -3.77 -3.36 -2.58
CA TYR A 82 -4.00 -4.21 -3.75
C TYR A 82 -2.70 -4.35 -4.57
N ALA A 83 -2.62 -5.43 -5.34
CA ALA A 83 -1.61 -5.62 -6.39
C ALA A 83 -2.26 -5.32 -7.74
N ALA A 84 -1.71 -4.36 -8.49
CA ALA A 84 -2.22 -4.01 -9.82
C ALA A 84 -1.81 -5.07 -10.85
N ASN A 85 -2.74 -5.44 -11.73
CA ASN A 85 -2.44 -6.25 -12.91
C ASN A 85 -1.87 -5.34 -14.00
N TYR A 86 -0.72 -5.69 -14.54
CA TYR A 86 -0.07 -4.94 -15.62
C TYR A 86 0.67 -5.90 -16.56
N GLY A 87 0.99 -5.39 -17.74
CA GLY A 87 1.81 -6.08 -18.72
C GLY A 87 2.65 -5.10 -19.52
N GLY A 88 3.57 -5.62 -20.31
CA GLY A 88 4.45 -4.84 -21.16
C GLY A 88 5.36 -5.74 -21.96
N HIS A 89 5.90 -5.22 -23.06
CA HIS A 89 6.91 -5.93 -23.83
C HIS A 89 8.23 -5.93 -23.05
N GLN A 90 8.73 -7.12 -22.73
CA GLN A 90 10.07 -7.32 -22.21
C GLN A 90 10.87 -8.02 -23.31
N PHE A 91 11.74 -7.26 -23.99
CA PHE A 91 12.56 -7.70 -25.12
C PHE A 91 11.75 -8.33 -26.26
#